data_AF-A0AAV3F614-F1
#
_entry.id   AF-A0AAV3F614-F1
#
_cell.length_a   1.000
_cell.length_b   1.000
_cell.length_c   1.000
_cell.angle_alpha   90.00
_cell.angle_beta   90.00
_cell.angle_gamma   90.00
#
_symmetry.space_group_name_H-M   'P 1'
#
loop_
_entity.id
_entity.type
_entity.pdbx_description
1 polymer ?
#
loop_
_entity_poly.entity_id
_entity_poly.type
_entity_poly.pdbx_seq_one_letter_code
_entity_poly.pdbx_strand_id
1 'polypeptide(L)'
;MGKLINMIKEFFFASEKENIKKPQLVLKSYTAQVVEYLETNDGITEDDLYLEIIQYFNLKELCELQFQISLKSNLTKYSSIFKDYDFSLLVEKYSFNPIEKAKVCLSKTEYLAYLIGEKNKLLTTSRIINVSNYIDNIDIEILQTMAILQKQVMTPLNVRDAFSYFFIYEKQKAMNLFKNYISQYVKQYKDYDEVVFIMHTVMDDLQARLGLEHIPMIDSFNYQSADIFSQNNLIYSSFSEIRSCVNFKEYFLEVSPLDMLDEKYFINVKNDCTDIKYVEYVLFEFFKLVCKDQFEFKNTNVFLLFWSNCTEKISSYDRFELGHAHMVLNRLVKEDRQILNYIMAVFLYFKNGDLLSKVPTNVPKILSMYFGENSLKEGTIKDLLTREVISNISFNKDNEYINDWAIGIQNQYDKVFVDSGVY
;
A
#
# COMPACT_ATOMS: atom_id res chain seq x y z
N MET A 1 -46.75 27.54 -1.12
CA MET A 1 -45.50 27.02 -1.73
C MET A 1 -45.38 27.30 -3.22
N GLY A 2 -46.29 26.91 -4.12
CA GLY A 2 -46.21 27.30 -5.55
C GLY A 2 -46.14 28.83 -5.79
N LYS A 3 -46.73 29.63 -4.90
CA LYS A 3 -46.62 31.09 -4.87
C LYS A 3 -45.22 31.61 -4.46
N LEU A 4 -44.48 30.87 -3.63
CA LEU A 4 -43.14 31.27 -3.19
C LEU A 4 -42.13 31.10 -4.33
N ILE A 5 -42.18 29.93 -4.97
CA ILE A 5 -41.37 29.62 -6.16
C ILE A 5 -41.75 30.54 -7.33
N ASN A 6 -43.04 30.85 -7.54
CA ASN A 6 -43.45 31.82 -8.54
C ASN A 6 -43.03 33.26 -8.19
N MET A 7 -43.10 33.71 -6.94
CA MET A 7 -42.62 35.04 -6.56
C MET A 7 -41.11 35.19 -6.75
N ILE A 8 -40.34 34.17 -6.35
CA ILE A 8 -38.88 34.18 -6.51
C ILE A 8 -38.54 34.11 -8.01
N LYS A 9 -39.16 33.22 -8.79
CA LYS A 9 -38.94 33.14 -10.25
C LYS A 9 -39.42 34.38 -11.03
N GLU A 10 -40.59 34.96 -10.70
CA GLU A 10 -41.12 36.16 -11.35
C GLU A 10 -40.25 37.39 -11.07
N PHE A 11 -39.67 37.50 -9.86
CA PHE A 11 -38.70 38.55 -9.54
C PHE A 11 -37.43 38.45 -10.42
N PHE A 12 -36.97 37.23 -10.74
CA PHE A 12 -35.83 37.01 -11.63
C PHE A 12 -36.14 37.34 -13.10
N PHE A 13 -37.28 36.89 -13.64
CA PHE A 13 -37.62 37.12 -15.05
C PHE A 13 -38.08 38.56 -15.37
N ALA A 14 -38.56 39.32 -14.38
CA ALA A 14 -38.90 40.73 -14.56
C ALA A 14 -37.64 41.61 -14.73
N SER A 15 -36.52 41.23 -14.10
CA SER A 15 -35.25 41.98 -14.15
C SER A 15 -34.51 41.89 -15.49
N GLU A 16 -34.86 40.94 -16.36
CA GLU A 16 -34.27 40.76 -17.70
C GLU A 16 -35.02 41.50 -18.82
N LYS A 17 -36.26 41.97 -18.59
CA LYS A 17 -37.13 42.48 -19.67
C LYS A 17 -37.44 43.98 -19.66
N GLU A 18 -37.09 44.72 -18.60
CA GLU A 18 -37.28 46.17 -18.62
C GLU A 18 -35.96 46.91 -18.85
N ASN A 19 -35.84 47.39 -20.08
CA ASN A 19 -34.85 48.30 -20.59
C ASN A 19 -34.77 49.60 -19.76
N ILE A 20 -33.62 50.27 -19.89
CA ILE A 20 -33.35 51.72 -19.73
C ILE A 20 -32.76 52.24 -18.39
N LYS A 21 -31.47 52.59 -18.46
CA LYS A 21 -30.74 53.67 -17.71
C LYS A 21 -30.99 53.77 -16.18
N LYS A 22 -30.22 53.02 -15.38
CA LYS A 22 -29.56 53.37 -14.08
C LYS A 22 -29.28 52.09 -13.26
N PRO A 23 -28.49 52.20 -12.17
CA PRO A 23 -27.11 51.71 -12.05
C PRO A 23 -27.00 50.17 -12.10
N GLN A 24 -25.81 49.64 -12.41
CA GLN A 24 -25.52 48.20 -12.43
C GLN A 24 -26.11 47.48 -11.20
N LEU A 25 -27.17 46.69 -11.43
CA LEU A 25 -27.70 45.72 -10.48
C LEU A 25 -26.60 44.69 -10.23
N VAL A 26 -25.92 44.82 -9.09
CA VAL A 26 -25.09 43.74 -8.56
C VAL A 26 -26.07 42.65 -8.13
N LEU A 27 -26.20 41.60 -8.94
CA LEU A 27 -26.95 40.39 -8.59
C LEU A 27 -26.39 39.86 -7.26
N LYS A 28 -27.19 39.95 -6.18
CA LYS A 28 -26.84 39.38 -4.88
C LYS A 28 -26.74 37.86 -5.02
N SER A 29 -25.82 37.22 -4.28
CA SER A 29 -25.72 35.76 -4.27
C SER A 29 -27.03 35.11 -3.80
N TYR A 30 -27.29 33.89 -4.27
CA TYR A 30 -28.53 33.17 -3.95
C TYR A 30 -28.71 32.96 -2.43
N THR A 31 -27.60 32.71 -1.73
CA THR A 31 -27.49 32.64 -0.27
C THR A 31 -27.94 33.94 0.40
N ALA A 32 -27.47 35.10 -0.08
CA ALA A 32 -27.81 36.41 0.46
C ALA A 32 -29.31 36.74 0.28
N GLN A 33 -29.91 36.31 -0.83
CA GLN A 33 -31.33 36.49 -1.07
C GLN A 33 -32.19 35.64 -0.14
N VAL A 34 -31.80 34.39 0.13
CA VAL A 34 -32.47 33.52 1.11
C VAL A 34 -32.38 34.12 2.50
N VAL A 35 -31.23 34.67 2.88
CA VAL A 35 -31.05 35.35 4.17
C VAL A 35 -31.97 36.56 4.31
N GLU A 36 -32.05 37.43 3.30
CA GLU A 36 -32.97 38.58 3.31
C GLU A 36 -34.44 38.15 3.40
N TYR A 37 -34.80 37.07 2.72
CA TYR A 37 -36.14 36.51 2.78
C TYR A 37 -36.48 35.98 4.19
N LEU A 38 -35.56 35.25 4.83
CA LEU A 38 -35.71 34.75 6.20
C LEU A 38 -35.81 35.86 7.24
N GLU A 39 -35.16 37.01 7.03
CA GLU A 39 -35.28 38.18 7.94
C GLU A 39 -36.66 38.83 7.91
N THR A 40 -37.36 38.71 6.80
CA THR A 40 -38.67 39.35 6.58
C THR A 40 -39.84 38.40 6.80
N ASN A 41 -39.60 37.08 6.88
CA ASN A 41 -40.63 36.06 6.99
C ASN A 41 -40.36 35.08 8.15
N ASP A 42 -41.00 35.34 9.28
CA ASP A 42 -40.87 34.51 10.48
C ASP A 42 -41.66 33.19 10.46
N GLY A 43 -42.48 32.95 9.42
CA GLY A 43 -43.40 31.80 9.34
C GLY A 43 -42.82 30.53 8.70
N ILE A 44 -41.54 30.51 8.34
CA ILE A 44 -40.90 29.37 7.67
C ILE A 44 -40.40 28.39 8.73
N THR A 45 -40.79 27.13 8.59
CA THR A 45 -40.33 26.04 9.47
C THR A 45 -38.97 25.52 9.02
N GLU A 46 -38.28 24.83 9.92
CA GLU A 46 -36.98 24.22 9.61
C GLU A 46 -37.08 23.13 8.53
N ASP A 47 -38.15 22.34 8.55
CA ASP A 47 -38.45 21.32 7.54
C ASP A 47 -38.65 21.93 6.14
N ASP A 48 -39.43 23.02 6.05
CA ASP A 48 -39.69 23.69 4.78
C ASP A 48 -38.39 24.27 4.19
N LEU A 49 -37.54 24.86 5.04
CA LEU A 49 -36.26 25.40 4.61
C LEU A 49 -35.30 24.28 4.18
N TYR A 50 -35.27 23.16 4.91
CA TYR A 50 -34.49 21.98 4.54
C TYR A 50 -34.88 21.44 3.14
N LEU A 51 -36.18 21.26 2.88
CA LEU A 51 -36.67 20.76 1.59
C LEU A 51 -36.29 21.65 0.40
N GLU A 52 -36.27 22.97 0.59
CA GLU A 52 -35.84 23.92 -0.43
C GLU A 52 -34.31 23.87 -0.63
N ILE A 53 -33.56 23.78 0.47
CA ILE A 53 -32.10 23.66 0.43
C ILE A 53 -31.66 22.44 -0.38
N ILE A 54 -32.25 21.25 -0.12
CA ILE A 54 -31.87 20.01 -0.82
C ILE A 54 -32.19 20.01 -2.32
N GLN A 55 -33.10 20.88 -2.78
CA GLN A 55 -33.48 20.95 -4.18
C GLN A 55 -32.55 21.83 -5.00
N TYR A 56 -32.08 22.95 -4.41
CA TYR A 56 -31.50 24.05 -5.17
C TYR A 56 -30.06 24.41 -4.79
N PHE A 57 -29.56 23.99 -3.63
CA PHE A 57 -28.21 24.35 -3.18
C PHE A 57 -27.20 23.27 -3.51
N ASN A 58 -25.95 23.64 -3.76
CA ASN A 58 -24.80 22.74 -3.66
C ASN A 58 -24.09 22.88 -2.30
N LEU A 59 -23.13 21.99 -2.03
CA LEU A 59 -22.41 21.96 -0.75
C LEU A 59 -21.70 23.29 -0.41
N LYS A 60 -21.14 23.98 -1.41
CA LYS A 60 -20.45 25.26 -1.21
C LYS A 60 -21.44 26.36 -0.81
N GLU A 61 -22.56 26.45 -1.51
CA GLU A 61 -23.62 27.42 -1.24
C GLU A 61 -24.25 27.16 0.13
N LEU A 62 -24.36 25.89 0.54
CA LEU A 62 -24.80 25.50 1.86
C LEU A 62 -23.87 26.00 2.97
N CYS A 63 -22.56 25.84 2.82
CA CYS A 63 -21.59 26.39 3.77
C CYS A 63 -21.70 27.91 3.86
N GLU A 64 -21.88 28.59 2.72
CA GLU A 64 -22.05 30.04 2.69
C GLU A 64 -23.36 30.48 3.35
N LEU A 65 -24.46 29.77 3.12
CA LEU A 65 -25.75 30.04 3.77
C LEU A 65 -25.66 29.88 5.29
N GLN A 66 -25.03 28.80 5.76
CA GLN A 66 -24.81 28.57 7.20
C GLN A 66 -24.00 29.71 7.81
N PHE A 67 -22.93 30.14 7.14
CA PHE A 67 -22.10 31.24 7.60
C PHE A 67 -22.90 32.54 7.72
N GLN A 68 -23.66 32.90 6.68
CA GLN A 68 -24.47 34.12 6.70
C GLN A 68 -25.58 34.10 7.76
N ILE A 69 -26.22 32.94 7.98
CA ILE A 69 -27.19 32.76 9.07
C ILE A 69 -26.53 32.93 10.43
N SER A 70 -25.33 32.37 10.62
CA SER A 70 -24.60 32.45 11.90
C SER A 70 -24.21 33.88 12.31
N LEU A 71 -24.02 34.78 11.34
CA LEU A 71 -23.71 36.19 11.59
C LEU A 71 -24.92 37.01 12.05
N LYS A 72 -26.14 36.49 11.90
CA LYS A 72 -27.38 37.22 12.13
C LYS A 72 -28.16 36.64 13.30
N SER A 73 -28.19 37.36 14.41
CA SER A 73 -28.77 36.89 15.69
C SER A 73 -30.24 36.44 15.57
N ASN A 74 -31.03 37.13 14.76
CA ASN A 74 -32.44 36.82 14.48
C ASN A 74 -32.67 35.54 13.66
N LEU A 75 -31.65 35.08 12.92
CA LEU A 75 -31.73 33.88 12.09
C LEU A 75 -31.12 32.64 12.75
N THR A 76 -30.50 32.79 13.93
CA THR A 76 -29.83 31.70 14.64
C THR A 76 -30.74 30.49 14.90
N LYS A 77 -32.06 30.70 14.99
CA LYS A 77 -33.07 29.64 15.06
C LYS A 77 -32.96 28.59 13.93
N TYR A 78 -32.50 28.97 12.74
CA TYR A 78 -32.32 28.07 11.60
C TYR A 78 -30.98 27.32 11.59
N SER A 79 -30.11 27.54 12.59
CA SER A 79 -28.77 26.93 12.62
C SER A 79 -28.79 25.43 12.88
N SER A 80 -29.82 24.94 13.59
CA SER A 80 -30.07 23.51 13.87
C SER A 80 -30.16 22.70 12.59
N ILE A 81 -30.80 23.24 11.55
CA ILE A 81 -30.99 22.57 10.25
C ILE A 81 -29.69 21.95 9.74
N PHE A 82 -28.59 22.71 9.77
CA PHE A 82 -27.31 22.28 9.23
C PHE A 82 -26.68 21.12 10.03
N LYS A 83 -27.06 20.93 11.29
CA LYS A 83 -26.54 19.84 12.14
C LYS A 83 -27.49 18.66 12.24
N ASP A 84 -28.78 18.93 12.30
CA ASP A 84 -29.79 17.93 12.64
C ASP A 84 -30.29 17.19 11.39
N TYR A 85 -30.25 17.81 10.22
CA TYR A 85 -30.63 17.18 8.96
C TYR A 85 -29.42 16.67 8.20
N ASP A 86 -29.56 15.51 7.57
CA ASP A 86 -28.50 14.91 6.76
C ASP A 86 -28.52 15.43 5.32
N PHE A 87 -27.47 16.13 4.92
CA PHE A 87 -27.31 16.67 3.57
C PHE A 87 -26.53 15.72 2.64
N SER A 88 -26.34 14.45 3.01
CA SER A 88 -25.62 13.46 2.19
C SER A 88 -26.22 13.29 0.79
N LEU A 89 -27.55 13.38 0.65
CA LEU A 89 -28.24 13.28 -0.65
C LEU A 89 -27.87 14.40 -1.63
N LEU A 90 -27.52 15.58 -1.14
CA LEU A 90 -27.03 16.69 -1.98
C LEU A 90 -25.61 16.44 -2.44
N VAL A 91 -24.75 15.99 -1.52
CA VAL A 91 -23.39 15.60 -1.88
C VAL A 91 -23.45 14.48 -2.92
N GLU A 92 -24.35 13.52 -2.77
CA GLU A 92 -24.58 12.46 -3.74
C GLU A 92 -25.07 13.01 -5.10
N LYS A 93 -26.15 13.80 -5.12
CA LYS A 93 -26.73 14.36 -6.35
C LYS A 93 -25.74 15.20 -7.18
N TYR A 94 -24.84 15.93 -6.53
CA TYR A 94 -23.89 16.82 -7.20
C TYR A 94 -22.45 16.27 -7.28
N SER A 95 -22.12 15.20 -6.54
CA SER A 95 -20.75 14.68 -6.37
C SER A 95 -20.60 13.16 -6.52
N PHE A 96 -21.68 12.38 -6.62
CA PHE A 96 -21.60 10.92 -6.84
C PHE A 96 -21.06 10.55 -8.23
N ASN A 97 -21.34 11.39 -9.24
CA ASN A 97 -20.81 11.20 -10.60
C ASN A 97 -19.25 11.29 -10.64
N PRO A 98 -18.61 12.23 -9.94
CA PRO A 98 -17.17 12.22 -9.72
C PRO A 98 -16.57 10.93 -9.13
N ILE A 99 -17.18 10.32 -8.10
CA ILE A 99 -16.65 9.07 -7.48
C ILE A 99 -16.75 7.91 -8.46
N GLU A 100 -17.91 7.68 -9.07
CA GLU A 100 -18.09 6.59 -10.04
C GLU A 100 -17.20 6.77 -11.27
N LYS A 101 -17.07 8.01 -11.75
CA LYS A 101 -16.12 8.33 -12.83
C LYS A 101 -14.67 8.05 -12.41
N ALA A 102 -14.28 8.44 -11.21
CA ALA A 102 -12.95 8.17 -10.68
C ALA A 102 -12.67 6.67 -10.57
N LYS A 103 -13.65 5.88 -10.10
CA LYS A 103 -13.57 4.42 -9.98
C LYS A 103 -13.28 3.71 -11.31
N VAL A 104 -13.80 4.26 -12.41
CA VAL A 104 -13.60 3.73 -13.77
C VAL A 104 -12.31 4.25 -14.41
N CYS A 105 -11.94 5.51 -14.18
CA CYS A 105 -10.84 6.17 -14.88
C CYS A 105 -9.47 6.03 -14.21
N LEU A 106 -9.41 5.72 -12.92
CA LEU A 106 -8.18 5.71 -12.12
C LEU A 106 -7.68 4.29 -11.85
N SER A 107 -6.36 4.15 -11.62
CA SER A 107 -5.83 2.93 -11.01
C SER A 107 -6.41 2.74 -9.61
N LYS A 108 -6.30 1.53 -9.04
CA LYS A 108 -6.83 1.27 -7.69
C LYS A 108 -6.14 2.13 -6.63
N THR A 109 -4.85 2.39 -6.80
CA THR A 109 -4.07 3.27 -5.91
C THR A 109 -4.49 4.72 -6.04
N GLU A 110 -4.65 5.21 -7.28
CA GLU A 110 -5.11 6.57 -7.55
C GLU A 110 -6.55 6.80 -7.05
N TYR A 111 -7.43 5.80 -7.21
CA TYR A 111 -8.80 5.83 -6.71
C TYR A 111 -8.84 5.87 -5.19
N LEU A 112 -8.02 5.05 -4.51
CA LEU A 112 -7.90 5.11 -3.06
C LEU A 112 -7.44 6.49 -2.57
N ALA A 113 -6.40 7.05 -3.18
CA ALA A 113 -5.92 8.38 -2.85
C ALA A 113 -7.01 9.45 -3.04
N TYR A 114 -7.79 9.34 -4.11
CA TYR A 114 -8.94 10.21 -4.36
C TYR A 114 -10.02 10.09 -3.27
N LEU A 115 -10.41 8.86 -2.87
CA LEU A 115 -11.39 8.64 -1.81
C LEU A 115 -10.95 9.25 -0.47
N ILE A 116 -9.67 9.07 -0.11
CA ILE A 116 -9.10 9.64 1.12
C ILE A 116 -9.10 11.17 1.06
N GLY A 117 -8.74 11.75 -0.09
CA GLY A 117 -8.78 13.19 -0.30
C GLY A 117 -10.19 13.76 -0.20
N GLU A 118 -11.19 13.08 -0.76
CA GLU A 118 -12.61 13.47 -0.61
C GLU A 118 -13.08 13.34 0.84
N LYS A 119 -12.72 12.26 1.53
CA LYS A 119 -13.00 12.09 2.96
C LYS A 119 -12.45 13.25 3.80
N ASN A 120 -11.21 13.68 3.55
CA ASN A 120 -10.59 14.80 4.27
C ASN A 120 -11.42 16.10 4.11
N LYS A 121 -11.86 16.39 2.88
CA LYS A 121 -12.72 17.56 2.59
C LYS A 121 -14.06 17.47 3.32
N LEU A 122 -14.67 16.29 3.34
CA LEU A 122 -15.95 16.07 3.99
C LEU A 122 -15.87 16.13 5.51
N LEU A 123 -14.81 15.61 6.12
CA LEU A 123 -14.59 15.75 7.57
C LEU A 123 -14.38 17.20 8.00
N THR A 124 -13.80 18.02 7.13
CA THR A 124 -13.71 19.47 7.37
C THR A 124 -15.10 20.11 7.28
N THR A 125 -15.92 19.65 6.34
CA THR A 125 -17.29 20.14 6.11
C THR A 125 -18.27 19.67 7.20
N SER A 126 -18.06 18.48 7.77
CA SER A 126 -18.94 17.88 8.79
C SER A 126 -18.99 18.66 10.10
N ARG A 127 -18.01 19.54 10.33
CA ARG A 127 -18.02 20.53 11.43
C ARG A 127 -19.11 21.59 11.27
N ILE A 128 -19.57 21.80 10.04
CA ILE A 128 -20.50 22.86 9.64
C ILE A 128 -21.86 22.28 9.27
N ILE A 129 -21.85 21.20 8.47
CA ILE A 129 -23.05 20.58 7.91
C ILE A 129 -23.00 19.07 8.14
N ASN A 130 -24.08 18.46 8.57
CA ASN A 130 -24.15 17.02 8.74
C ASN A 130 -24.16 16.30 7.37
N VAL A 131 -23.09 15.53 7.15
CA VAL A 131 -22.83 14.72 5.94
C VAL A 131 -22.35 13.31 6.33
N SER A 132 -22.77 12.81 7.50
CA SER A 132 -22.23 11.58 8.09
C SER A 132 -22.44 10.35 7.19
N ASN A 133 -23.63 10.19 6.61
CA ASN A 133 -23.96 9.03 5.79
C ASN A 133 -23.10 8.97 4.50
N TYR A 134 -22.73 10.13 3.94
CA TYR A 134 -21.82 10.17 2.79
C TYR A 134 -20.38 9.80 3.17
N ILE A 135 -19.93 10.20 4.37
CA ILE A 135 -18.62 9.77 4.91
C ILE A 135 -18.61 8.24 5.10
N ASP A 136 -19.68 7.67 5.65
CA ASP A 136 -19.80 6.22 5.83
C ASP A 136 -19.72 5.46 4.49
N ASN A 137 -20.34 5.98 3.43
CA ASN A 137 -20.24 5.39 2.09
C ASN A 137 -18.80 5.42 1.55
N ILE A 138 -18.07 6.53 1.75
CA ILE A 138 -16.65 6.61 1.35
C ILE A 138 -15.80 5.65 2.17
N ASP A 139 -16.06 5.52 3.47
CA ASP A 139 -15.36 4.60 4.34
C ASP A 139 -15.49 3.14 3.88
N ILE A 140 -16.69 2.74 3.44
CA ILE A 140 -16.94 1.42 2.84
C ILE A 140 -16.14 1.25 1.54
N GLU A 141 -16.12 2.24 0.65
CA GLU A 141 -15.36 2.19 -0.61
C GLU A 141 -13.84 2.16 -0.39
N ILE A 142 -13.33 2.88 0.62
CA ILE A 142 -11.93 2.82 1.06
C ILE A 142 -11.60 1.40 1.50
N LEU A 143 -12.40 0.82 2.40
CA LEU A 143 -12.18 -0.53 2.93
C LEU A 143 -12.19 -1.60 1.82
N GLN A 144 -13.14 -1.52 0.89
CA GLN A 144 -13.23 -2.42 -0.25
C GLN A 144 -12.02 -2.28 -1.19
N THR A 145 -11.62 -1.05 -1.49
CA THR A 145 -10.47 -0.78 -2.37
C THR A 145 -9.17 -1.27 -1.74
N MET A 146 -8.99 -1.05 -0.44
CA MET A 146 -7.86 -1.57 0.34
C MET A 146 -7.78 -3.09 0.31
N ALA A 147 -8.91 -3.79 0.52
CA ALA A 147 -8.95 -5.24 0.46
C ALA A 147 -8.59 -5.80 -0.93
N ILE A 148 -8.95 -5.08 -2.01
CA ILE A 148 -8.56 -5.43 -3.37
C ILE A 148 -7.05 -5.22 -3.56
N LEU A 149 -6.54 -4.05 -3.17
CA LEU A 149 -5.11 -3.74 -3.29
C LEU A 149 -4.25 -4.75 -2.53
N GLN A 150 -4.57 -5.06 -1.27
CA GLN A 150 -3.84 -6.06 -0.48
C GLN A 150 -3.73 -7.43 -1.17
N LYS A 151 -4.71 -7.81 -2.00
CA LYS A 151 -4.66 -9.05 -2.81
C LYS A 151 -3.86 -8.89 -4.11
N GLN A 152 -3.83 -7.68 -4.68
CA GLN A 152 -3.22 -7.36 -5.98
C GLN A 152 -1.78 -6.84 -5.89
N VAL A 153 -1.29 -6.48 -4.70
CA VAL A 153 0.10 -6.03 -4.46
C VAL A 153 1.14 -7.15 -4.62
N MET A 154 0.73 -8.30 -5.17
CA MET A 154 1.61 -9.39 -5.61
C MET A 154 1.81 -9.25 -7.13
N THR A 155 3.08 -9.21 -7.54
CA THR A 155 3.60 -8.86 -8.88
C THR A 155 2.87 -9.48 -10.10
N PRO A 156 2.89 -8.81 -11.28
CA PRO A 156 3.57 -7.54 -11.60
C PRO A 156 2.68 -6.30 -11.37
N LEU A 157 3.28 -5.25 -10.80
CA LEU A 157 2.64 -3.95 -10.58
C LEU A 157 3.04 -2.93 -11.66
N ASN A 158 2.07 -2.13 -12.12
CA ASN A 158 2.37 -0.95 -12.91
C ASN A 158 2.90 0.18 -12.00
N VAL A 159 3.48 1.23 -12.60
CA VAL A 159 4.13 2.31 -11.84
C VAL A 159 3.15 3.04 -10.92
N ARG A 160 1.91 3.24 -11.37
CA ARG A 160 0.86 3.91 -10.58
C ARG A 160 0.51 3.12 -9.33
N ASP A 161 0.46 1.81 -9.46
CA ASP A 161 0.11 0.92 -8.35
C ASP A 161 1.27 0.58 -7.43
N ALA A 162 2.51 0.95 -7.77
CA ALA A 162 3.64 0.81 -6.85
C ALA A 162 3.51 1.70 -5.60
N PHE A 163 2.78 2.82 -5.69
CA PHE A 163 2.52 3.68 -4.52
C PHE A 163 1.54 3.05 -3.52
N SER A 164 0.84 1.97 -3.88
CA SER A 164 -0.02 1.22 -2.95
C SER A 164 0.74 0.67 -1.74
N TYR A 165 2.06 0.43 -1.86
CA TYR A 165 2.89 0.00 -0.74
C TYR A 165 2.78 0.95 0.46
N PHE A 166 2.70 2.26 0.23
CA PHE A 166 2.61 3.26 1.29
C PHE A 166 1.23 3.33 1.96
N PHE A 167 0.18 2.88 1.28
CA PHE A 167 -1.15 2.75 1.87
C PHE A 167 -1.31 1.47 2.68
N ILE A 168 -0.54 0.42 2.40
CA ILE A 168 -0.74 -0.92 2.97
C ILE A 168 0.25 -1.23 4.08
N TYR A 169 1.49 -0.78 3.94
CA TYR A 169 2.58 -1.09 4.85
C TYR A 169 3.08 0.15 5.57
N GLU A 170 3.59 -0.04 6.78
CA GLU A 170 4.29 1.02 7.50
C GLU A 170 5.52 1.50 6.72
N LYS A 171 5.87 2.76 6.96
CA LYS A 171 6.92 3.52 6.28
C LYS A 171 8.15 2.72 5.90
N GLN A 172 8.80 2.03 6.84
CA GLN A 172 10.06 1.35 6.59
C GLN A 172 9.90 0.24 5.53
N LYS A 173 8.89 -0.62 5.72
CA LYS A 173 8.59 -1.73 4.80
C LYS A 173 8.11 -1.20 3.43
N ALA A 174 7.23 -0.20 3.43
CA ALA A 174 6.73 0.41 2.21
C ALA A 174 7.88 1.02 1.37
N MET A 175 8.79 1.75 2.02
CA MET A 175 9.93 2.38 1.36
C MET A 175 10.88 1.34 0.76
N ASN A 176 11.15 0.24 1.46
CA ASN A 176 12.00 -0.83 0.95
C ASN A 176 11.38 -1.53 -0.28
N LEU A 177 10.10 -1.87 -0.21
CA LEU A 177 9.36 -2.45 -1.34
C LEU A 177 9.37 -1.52 -2.55
N PHE A 178 9.11 -0.23 -2.33
CA PHE A 178 9.11 0.79 -3.37
C PHE A 178 10.50 0.99 -4.01
N LYS A 179 11.56 1.04 -3.20
CA LYS A 179 12.96 1.07 -3.66
C LYS A 179 13.31 -0.13 -4.55
N ASN A 180 12.92 -1.32 -4.13
CA ASN A 180 13.16 -2.55 -4.87
C ASN A 180 12.38 -2.58 -6.19
N TYR A 181 11.13 -2.10 -6.17
CA TYR A 181 10.33 -1.90 -7.38
C TYR A 181 11.01 -0.96 -8.39
N ILE A 182 11.43 0.24 -7.96
CA ILE A 182 12.10 1.20 -8.84
C ILE A 182 13.36 0.58 -9.44
N SER A 183 14.14 -0.14 -8.64
CA SER A 183 15.38 -0.76 -9.11
C SER A 183 15.14 -1.77 -10.25
N GLN A 184 14.07 -2.56 -10.15
CA GLN A 184 13.68 -3.48 -11.23
C GLN A 184 13.20 -2.72 -12.47
N TYR A 185 12.44 -1.66 -12.26
CA TYR A 185 11.93 -0.81 -13.33
C TYR A 185 13.08 -0.14 -14.10
N VAL A 186 14.04 0.49 -13.42
CA VAL A 186 15.25 1.08 -14.03
C VAL A 186 16.00 0.06 -14.90
N LYS A 187 16.12 -1.19 -14.46
CA LYS A 187 16.81 -2.24 -15.22
C LYS A 187 16.06 -2.66 -16.48
N GLN A 188 14.73 -2.74 -16.40
CA GLN A 188 13.90 -3.12 -17.53
C GLN A 188 13.96 -2.06 -18.64
N TYR A 189 13.92 -0.78 -18.28
CA TYR A 189 13.85 0.33 -19.24
C TYR A 189 15.23 0.87 -19.65
N LYS A 190 16.27 0.64 -18.84
CA LYS A 190 17.67 1.06 -19.08
C LYS A 190 17.89 2.58 -19.17
N ASP A 191 16.92 3.38 -18.71
CA ASP A 191 17.05 4.83 -18.59
C ASP A 191 16.55 5.25 -17.19
N TYR A 192 17.48 5.64 -16.33
CA TYR A 192 17.15 6.08 -14.98
C TYR A 192 16.43 7.43 -14.98
N ASP A 193 16.83 8.36 -15.85
CA ASP A 193 16.29 9.72 -15.83
C ASP A 193 14.83 9.72 -16.33
N GLU A 194 14.51 8.88 -17.33
CA GLU A 194 13.12 8.64 -17.77
C GLU A 194 12.27 8.02 -16.64
N VAL A 195 12.80 7.01 -15.95
CA VAL A 195 12.08 6.38 -14.82
C VAL A 195 11.79 7.39 -13.72
N VAL A 196 12.77 8.19 -13.32
CA VAL A 196 12.60 9.24 -12.30
C VAL A 196 11.53 10.24 -12.72
N PHE A 197 11.52 10.67 -13.99
CA PHE A 197 10.49 11.57 -14.51
C PHE A 197 9.07 10.98 -14.40
N ILE A 198 8.90 9.70 -14.78
CA ILE A 198 7.62 9.00 -14.67
C ILE A 198 7.20 8.90 -13.19
N MET A 199 8.11 8.54 -12.28
CA MET A 199 7.83 8.44 -10.85
C MET A 199 7.38 9.78 -10.26
N HIS A 200 8.06 10.88 -10.60
CA HIS A 200 7.67 12.21 -10.13
C HIS A 200 6.30 12.63 -10.67
N THR A 201 6.00 12.35 -11.94
CA THR A 201 4.71 12.68 -12.54
C THR A 201 3.56 11.96 -11.82
N VAL A 202 3.70 10.65 -11.62
CA VAL A 202 2.70 9.84 -10.90
C VAL A 202 2.56 10.28 -9.45
N MET A 203 3.68 10.62 -8.80
CA MET A 203 3.69 11.10 -7.42
C MET A 203 2.96 12.44 -7.27
N ASP A 204 3.17 13.38 -8.20
CA ASP A 204 2.53 14.70 -8.19
C ASP A 204 1.02 14.58 -8.42
N ASP A 205 0.59 13.70 -9.33
CA ASP A 205 -0.82 13.37 -9.54
C ASP A 205 -1.45 12.75 -8.28
N LEU A 206 -0.73 11.83 -7.62
CA LEU A 206 -1.18 11.19 -6.38
C LEU A 206 -1.32 12.21 -5.25
N GLN A 207 -0.33 13.10 -5.09
CA GLN A 207 -0.33 14.16 -4.08
C GLN A 207 -1.50 15.12 -4.29
N ALA A 208 -1.75 15.52 -5.53
CA ALA A 208 -2.87 16.40 -5.87
C ALA A 208 -4.24 15.77 -5.55
N ARG A 209 -4.39 14.45 -5.73
CA ARG A 209 -5.62 13.71 -5.39
C ARG A 209 -5.83 13.58 -3.90
N LEU A 210 -4.77 13.19 -3.20
CA LEU A 210 -4.81 12.95 -1.76
C LEU A 210 -5.01 14.25 -0.99
N GLY A 211 -4.44 15.36 -1.47
CA GLY A 211 -4.51 16.66 -0.81
C GLY A 211 -3.75 16.72 0.52
N LEU A 212 -2.74 15.86 0.68
CA LEU A 212 -1.89 15.76 1.88
C LEU A 212 -0.40 15.85 1.48
N GLU A 213 0.46 16.16 2.44
CA GLU A 213 1.93 16.14 2.25
C GLU A 213 2.54 14.74 2.45
N HIS A 214 1.73 13.78 2.88
CA HIS A 214 2.12 12.40 3.17
C HIS A 214 1.09 11.40 2.66
N ILE A 215 1.52 10.15 2.53
CA ILE A 215 0.66 9.01 2.22
C ILE A 215 0.34 8.27 3.53
N PRO A 216 -0.93 8.21 3.98
CA PRO A 216 -1.30 7.49 5.18
C PRO A 216 -1.31 5.98 4.92
N MET A 217 -0.84 5.22 5.90
CA MET A 217 -1.06 3.77 5.95
C MET A 217 -2.45 3.52 6.52
N ILE A 218 -3.25 2.73 5.79
CA ILE A 218 -4.65 2.46 6.10
C ILE A 218 -4.83 0.95 6.33
N ASP A 219 -5.60 0.62 7.36
CA ASP A 219 -6.02 -0.74 7.65
C ASP A 219 -7.49 -0.80 8.10
N SER A 220 -7.95 -2.01 8.44
CA SER A 220 -9.30 -2.24 8.92
C SER A 220 -9.63 -1.58 10.25
N PHE A 221 -8.63 -1.06 10.98
CA PHE A 221 -8.81 -0.45 12.30
C PHE A 221 -8.79 1.08 12.23
N ASN A 222 -8.05 1.67 11.29
CA ASN A 222 -7.83 3.11 11.25
C ASN A 222 -8.53 3.82 10.07
N TYR A 223 -9.12 3.11 9.11
CA TYR A 223 -9.72 3.72 7.90
C TYR A 223 -10.77 4.78 8.21
N GLN A 224 -11.48 4.66 9.34
CA GLN A 224 -12.48 5.63 9.80
C GLN A 224 -11.86 6.83 10.54
N SER A 225 -10.67 6.67 11.12
CA SER A 225 -10.05 7.66 12.01
C SER A 225 -9.66 8.94 11.26
N ALA A 226 -9.86 10.09 11.90
CA ALA A 226 -9.35 11.37 11.42
C ALA A 226 -7.83 11.52 11.64
N ASP A 227 -7.22 10.68 12.49
CA ASP A 227 -5.79 10.77 12.80
C ASP A 227 -4.91 10.46 11.59
N ILE A 228 -5.42 9.72 10.59
CA ILE A 228 -4.70 9.39 9.35
C ILE A 228 -4.34 10.65 8.53
N PHE A 229 -5.07 11.76 8.73
CA PHE A 229 -4.78 13.05 8.07
C PHE A 229 -3.70 13.86 8.79
N SER A 230 -3.33 13.46 10.01
CA SER A 230 -2.20 14.05 10.73
C SER A 230 -0.91 13.31 10.39
N GLN A 231 0.20 14.04 10.26
CA GLN A 231 1.47 13.41 9.89
C GLN A 231 2.05 12.63 11.07
N ASN A 232 2.24 11.33 10.89
CA ASN A 232 2.98 10.46 11.80
C ASN A 232 4.25 9.95 11.10
N ASN A 233 5.38 10.60 11.36
CA ASN A 233 6.65 10.30 10.67
C ASN A 233 7.21 8.89 10.93
N LEU A 234 6.70 8.16 11.93
CA LEU A 234 7.10 6.77 12.19
C LEU A 234 6.33 5.79 11.30
N ILE A 235 5.08 6.09 10.97
CA ILE A 235 4.16 5.17 10.27
C ILE A 235 3.99 5.57 8.80
N TYR A 236 3.92 6.87 8.50
CA TYR A 236 3.58 7.42 7.19
C TYR A 236 4.81 7.95 6.46
N SER A 237 4.76 7.87 5.12
CA SER A 237 5.82 8.40 4.25
C SER A 237 5.40 9.74 3.69
N SER A 238 6.24 10.77 3.85
CA SER A 238 6.01 12.06 3.19
C SER A 238 6.39 12.01 1.72
N PHE A 239 5.74 12.81 0.88
CA PHE A 239 6.10 12.92 -0.54
C PHE A 239 7.53 13.43 -0.74
N SER A 240 8.03 14.30 0.16
CA SER A 240 9.41 14.80 0.11
C SER A 240 10.45 13.70 0.38
N GLU A 241 10.16 12.78 1.31
CA GLU A 241 11.01 11.61 1.57
C GLU A 241 11.04 10.65 0.36
N ILE A 242 9.86 10.38 -0.22
CA ILE A 242 9.76 9.53 -1.42
C ILE A 242 10.53 10.16 -2.59
N ARG A 243 10.36 11.47 -2.81
CA ARG A 243 11.08 12.24 -3.84
C ARG A 243 12.59 12.16 -3.65
N SER A 244 13.06 12.34 -2.42
CA SER A 244 14.48 12.25 -2.06
C SER A 244 15.04 10.85 -2.33
N CYS A 245 14.26 9.81 -2.02
CA CYS A 245 14.63 8.42 -2.30
C CYS A 245 14.76 8.17 -3.81
N VAL A 246 13.78 8.57 -4.61
CA VAL A 246 13.76 8.35 -6.07
C VAL A 246 14.98 8.97 -6.74
N ASN A 247 15.46 10.11 -6.25
CA ASN A 247 16.60 10.85 -6.81
C ASN A 247 17.99 10.27 -6.43
N PHE A 248 18.05 9.22 -5.61
CA PHE A 248 19.33 8.64 -5.20
C PHE A 248 19.84 7.62 -6.23
N LYS A 249 20.38 8.13 -7.34
CA LYS A 249 20.79 7.35 -8.53
C LYS A 249 21.70 6.18 -8.21
N GLU A 250 22.71 6.39 -7.36
CA GLU A 250 23.72 5.40 -7.02
C GLU A 250 23.09 4.12 -6.46
N TYR A 251 22.08 4.25 -5.61
CA TYR A 251 21.37 3.11 -5.01
C TYR A 251 20.66 2.22 -6.05
N PHE A 252 20.09 2.83 -7.09
CA PHE A 252 19.37 2.08 -8.12
C PHE A 252 20.30 1.47 -9.18
N LEU A 253 21.54 1.97 -9.27
CA LEU A 253 22.58 1.41 -10.13
C LEU A 253 23.35 0.27 -9.45
N GLU A 254 23.26 0.10 -8.13
CA GLU A 254 23.83 -1.06 -7.44
C GLU A 254 23.22 -2.38 -7.91
N VAL A 255 24.05 -3.42 -7.97
CA VAL A 255 23.63 -4.77 -8.33
C VAL A 255 23.37 -5.54 -7.03
N SER A 256 22.11 -5.80 -6.73
CA SER A 256 21.70 -6.64 -5.61
C SER A 256 21.79 -8.14 -5.99
N PRO A 257 21.94 -9.04 -5.00
CA PRO A 257 22.01 -10.47 -5.25
C PRO A 257 20.78 -10.97 -6.00
N LEU A 258 20.97 -11.86 -6.98
CA LEU A 258 19.89 -12.45 -7.78
C LEU A 258 18.99 -11.46 -8.54
N ASP A 259 19.39 -10.20 -8.65
CA ASP A 259 18.62 -9.17 -9.35
C ASP A 259 18.30 -9.51 -10.82
N MET A 260 19.09 -10.39 -11.44
CA MET A 260 18.93 -10.84 -12.84
C MET A 260 18.29 -12.23 -12.94
N LEU A 261 17.81 -12.80 -11.83
CA LEU A 261 17.14 -14.10 -11.81
C LEU A 261 15.73 -13.97 -12.38
N ASP A 262 15.40 -14.84 -13.34
CA ASP A 262 14.05 -14.92 -13.91
C ASP A 262 13.05 -15.43 -12.86
N GLU A 263 11.86 -14.81 -12.81
CA GLU A 263 10.82 -15.02 -11.79
C GLU A 263 10.44 -16.49 -11.64
N LYS A 264 10.47 -17.27 -12.74
CA LYS A 264 10.14 -18.70 -12.73
C LYS A 264 11.06 -19.56 -11.85
N TYR A 265 12.26 -19.05 -11.52
CA TYR A 265 13.23 -19.76 -10.70
C TYR A 265 13.14 -19.43 -9.21
N PHE A 266 12.39 -18.41 -8.79
CA PHE A 266 12.17 -18.16 -7.37
C PHE A 266 11.38 -19.33 -6.75
N ILE A 267 11.62 -19.60 -5.46
CA ILE A 267 10.87 -20.61 -4.71
C ILE A 267 9.50 -20.01 -4.38
N ASN A 268 8.43 -20.59 -4.91
CA ASN A 268 7.07 -20.17 -4.59
C ASN A 268 6.67 -20.82 -3.26
N VAL A 269 6.84 -20.11 -2.15
CA VAL A 269 6.58 -20.64 -0.81
C VAL A 269 5.22 -21.34 -0.68
N LYS A 270 4.15 -20.77 -1.26
CA LYS A 270 2.80 -21.30 -1.16
C LYS A 270 2.60 -22.62 -1.92
N ASN A 271 3.28 -22.79 -3.05
CA ASN A 271 3.07 -23.94 -3.94
C ASN A 271 4.19 -24.99 -3.83
N ASP A 272 5.38 -24.57 -3.43
CA ASP A 272 6.58 -25.39 -3.41
C ASP A 272 6.87 -25.93 -2.00
N CYS A 273 6.38 -25.28 -0.94
CA CYS A 273 6.59 -25.71 0.45
C CYS A 273 5.37 -26.43 1.03
N THR A 274 5.60 -27.62 1.59
CA THR A 274 4.55 -28.43 2.23
C THR A 274 4.33 -28.00 3.68
N ASP A 275 5.41 -27.64 4.40
CA ASP A 275 5.38 -27.04 5.73
C ASP A 275 6.41 -25.90 5.80
N ILE A 276 5.95 -24.66 5.56
CA ILE A 276 6.83 -23.50 5.57
C ILE A 276 7.41 -23.21 6.96
N LYS A 277 6.65 -23.41 8.03
CA LYS A 277 7.13 -23.09 9.39
C LYS A 277 8.29 -24.00 9.77
N TYR A 278 8.17 -25.28 9.43
CA TYR A 278 9.24 -26.23 9.66
C TYR A 278 10.48 -25.93 8.79
N VAL A 279 10.29 -25.62 7.51
CA VAL A 279 11.40 -25.23 6.61
C VAL A 279 12.12 -24.00 7.14
N GLU A 280 11.40 -22.95 7.55
CA GLU A 280 11.98 -21.73 8.12
C GLU A 280 12.73 -22.02 9.43
N TYR A 281 12.19 -22.88 10.29
CA TYR A 281 12.85 -23.28 11.53
C TYR A 281 14.18 -24.00 11.28
N VAL A 282 14.19 -25.00 10.37
CA VAL A 282 15.42 -25.73 10.02
C VAL A 282 16.45 -24.79 9.40
N LEU A 283 16.03 -23.91 8.49
CA LEU A 283 16.95 -22.93 7.87
C LEU A 283 17.49 -21.94 8.90
N PHE A 284 16.67 -21.45 9.82
CA PHE A 284 17.09 -20.56 10.91
C PHE A 284 18.21 -21.20 11.75
N GLU A 285 17.97 -22.41 12.26
CA GLU A 285 18.96 -23.12 13.09
C GLU A 285 20.22 -23.47 12.29
N PHE A 286 20.07 -23.80 11.00
CA PHE A 286 21.20 -24.08 10.11
C PHE A 286 22.09 -22.86 9.91
N PHE A 287 21.51 -21.72 9.52
CA PHE A 287 22.29 -20.52 9.27
C PHE A 287 22.88 -19.94 10.56
N LYS A 288 22.22 -20.13 11.71
CA LYS A 288 22.79 -19.79 13.02
C LYS A 288 24.02 -20.62 13.34
N LEU A 289 23.98 -21.93 13.06
CA LEU A 289 25.13 -22.84 13.20
C LEU A 289 26.29 -22.43 12.29
N VAL A 290 26.01 -22.12 11.03
CA VAL A 290 27.03 -21.82 10.00
C VAL A 290 27.62 -20.42 10.17
N CYS A 291 26.77 -19.41 10.39
CA CYS A 291 27.20 -18.01 10.43
C CYS A 291 27.74 -17.59 11.80
N LYS A 292 27.37 -18.30 12.88
CA LYS A 292 27.81 -18.03 14.26
C LYS A 292 27.56 -16.54 14.62
N ASP A 293 28.61 -15.83 15.04
CA ASP A 293 28.54 -14.42 15.45
C ASP A 293 28.12 -13.46 14.33
N GLN A 294 28.12 -13.91 13.07
CA GLN A 294 27.71 -13.11 11.91
C GLN A 294 26.26 -13.36 11.50
N PHE A 295 25.51 -14.16 12.26
CA PHE A 295 24.13 -14.50 11.95
C PHE A 295 23.19 -13.29 12.02
N GLU A 296 23.39 -12.39 12.98
CA GLU A 296 22.55 -11.21 13.19
C GLU A 296 23.13 -9.98 12.49
N PHE A 297 22.26 -9.18 11.87
CA PHE A 297 22.61 -7.90 11.26
C PHE A 297 21.49 -6.88 11.51
N LYS A 298 21.80 -5.81 12.25
CA LYS A 298 20.79 -4.85 12.74
C LYS A 298 19.69 -5.58 13.53
N ASN A 299 18.44 -5.52 13.05
CA ASN A 299 17.25 -6.14 13.66
C ASN A 299 16.74 -7.34 12.83
N THR A 300 17.61 -7.96 12.01
CA THR A 300 17.29 -9.12 11.18
C THR A 300 18.45 -10.10 11.18
N ASN A 301 18.30 -11.24 10.51
CA ASN A 301 19.32 -12.28 10.42
C ASN A 301 19.60 -12.72 8.97
N VAL A 302 20.78 -13.32 8.78
CA VAL A 302 21.26 -13.79 7.47
C VAL A 302 20.30 -14.79 6.83
N PHE A 303 19.63 -15.63 7.62
CA PHE A 303 18.63 -16.57 7.11
C PHE A 303 17.47 -15.83 6.43
N LEU A 304 16.81 -14.89 7.10
CA LEU A 304 15.66 -14.18 6.55
C LEU A 304 16.02 -13.44 5.26
N LEU A 305 17.21 -12.85 5.23
CA LEU A 305 17.73 -12.12 4.07
C LEU A 305 18.06 -13.05 2.90
N PHE A 306 18.73 -14.18 3.16
CA PHE A 306 18.99 -15.19 2.13
C PHE A 306 17.69 -15.80 1.60
N TRP A 307 16.77 -16.16 2.50
CA TRP A 307 15.50 -16.77 2.14
C TRP A 307 14.64 -15.82 1.31
N SER A 308 14.55 -14.54 1.68
CA SER A 308 13.88 -13.50 0.90
C SER A 308 14.49 -13.35 -0.51
N ASN A 309 15.83 -13.31 -0.65
CA ASN A 309 16.48 -13.32 -1.98
C ASN A 309 16.07 -14.53 -2.85
N CYS A 310 15.77 -15.68 -2.25
CA CYS A 310 15.43 -16.91 -2.98
C CYS A 310 13.93 -17.04 -3.32
N THR A 311 13.07 -16.29 -2.63
CA THR A 311 11.61 -16.49 -2.62
C THR A 311 10.81 -15.28 -3.08
N GLU A 312 11.37 -14.08 -2.92
CA GLU A 312 10.67 -12.81 -3.16
C GLU A 312 11.30 -12.08 -4.35
N LYS A 313 10.50 -11.85 -5.39
CA LYS A 313 10.92 -10.98 -6.50
C LYS A 313 11.11 -9.55 -6.00
N ILE A 314 10.17 -9.00 -5.25
CA ILE A 314 10.26 -7.68 -4.62
C ILE A 314 10.34 -7.90 -3.11
N SER A 315 11.56 -7.83 -2.58
CA SER A 315 11.82 -8.07 -1.16
C SER A 315 11.33 -6.94 -0.27
N SER A 316 10.89 -7.28 0.94
CA SER A 316 10.60 -6.29 2.00
C SER A 316 11.84 -5.73 2.70
N TYR A 317 13.01 -6.32 2.49
CA TYR A 317 14.29 -5.87 3.04
C TYR A 317 15.00 -4.88 2.12
N ASP A 318 15.84 -4.03 2.70
CA ASP A 318 16.63 -3.08 1.91
C ASP A 318 17.77 -3.79 1.16
N ARG A 319 18.28 -3.18 0.08
CA ARG A 319 19.34 -3.79 -0.74
C ARG A 319 20.64 -4.02 0.02
N PHE A 320 20.97 -3.16 0.99
CA PHE A 320 22.18 -3.32 1.78
C PHE A 320 22.07 -4.50 2.74
N GLU A 321 20.89 -4.74 3.30
CA GLU A 321 20.57 -5.92 4.11
C GLU A 321 20.70 -7.19 3.25
N LEU A 322 20.05 -7.24 2.09
CA LEU A 322 20.15 -8.37 1.17
C LEU A 322 21.60 -8.61 0.72
N GLY A 323 22.33 -7.54 0.40
CA GLY A 323 23.75 -7.57 0.04
C GLY A 323 24.66 -8.02 1.18
N HIS A 324 24.33 -7.69 2.43
CA HIS A 324 25.08 -8.13 3.61
C HIS A 324 25.06 -9.65 3.76
N ALA A 325 23.88 -10.28 3.68
CA ALA A 325 23.77 -11.74 3.72
C ALA A 325 24.58 -12.40 2.60
N HIS A 326 24.51 -11.85 1.39
CA HIS A 326 25.28 -12.34 0.25
C HIS A 326 26.79 -12.23 0.47
N MET A 327 27.26 -11.11 1.03
CA MET A 327 28.67 -10.90 1.38
C MET A 327 29.15 -11.90 2.43
N VAL A 328 28.38 -12.06 3.52
CA VAL A 328 28.70 -12.99 4.62
C VAL A 328 28.80 -14.42 4.09
N LEU A 329 27.77 -14.88 3.38
CA LEU A 329 27.72 -16.25 2.88
C LEU A 329 28.79 -16.52 1.81
N ASN A 330 29.07 -15.58 0.90
CA ASN A 330 30.13 -15.75 -0.08
C ASN A 330 31.52 -15.80 0.57
N ARG A 331 31.78 -14.97 1.58
CA ARG A 331 33.03 -15.03 2.34
C ARG A 331 33.18 -16.40 3.00
N LEU A 332 32.15 -16.88 3.68
CA LEU A 332 32.16 -18.19 4.35
C LEU A 332 32.45 -19.32 3.35
N VAL A 333 31.76 -19.36 2.21
CA VAL A 333 32.01 -20.37 1.16
C VAL A 333 33.42 -20.27 0.56
N LYS A 334 33.96 -19.06 0.46
CA LYS A 334 35.33 -18.84 -0.03
C LYS A 334 36.37 -19.34 0.97
N GLU A 335 36.14 -19.12 2.27
CA GLU A 335 37.01 -19.57 3.36
C GLU A 335 36.95 -21.09 3.55
N ASP A 336 35.75 -21.66 3.45
CA ASP A 336 35.52 -23.10 3.52
C ASP A 336 34.43 -23.54 2.51
N ARG A 337 34.88 -24.20 1.43
CA ARG A 337 33.99 -24.74 0.39
C ARG A 337 33.00 -25.76 0.92
N GLN A 338 33.27 -26.40 2.06
CA GLN A 338 32.36 -27.36 2.66
C GLN A 338 31.04 -26.72 3.07
N ILE A 339 31.02 -25.41 3.35
CA ILE A 339 29.80 -24.67 3.69
C ILE A 339 28.79 -24.70 2.53
N LEU A 340 29.26 -24.60 1.28
CA LEU A 340 28.36 -24.72 0.12
C LEU A 340 27.78 -26.15 0.02
N ASN A 341 28.57 -27.17 0.33
CA ASN A 341 28.09 -28.56 0.39
C ASN A 341 27.03 -28.73 1.50
N TYR A 342 27.22 -28.11 2.66
CA TYR A 342 26.23 -28.11 3.74
C TYR A 342 24.93 -27.41 3.34
N ILE A 343 25.00 -26.25 2.67
CA ILE A 343 23.82 -25.57 2.14
C ILE A 343 23.06 -26.49 1.16
N MET A 344 23.77 -27.13 0.23
CA MET A 344 23.16 -28.08 -0.70
C MET A 344 22.56 -29.29 0.01
N ALA A 345 23.21 -29.81 1.05
CA ALA A 345 22.73 -30.95 1.83
C ALA A 345 21.40 -30.63 2.54
N VAL A 346 21.24 -29.41 3.08
CA VAL A 346 19.97 -28.98 3.69
C VAL A 346 18.84 -28.94 2.65
N PHE A 347 19.09 -28.40 1.45
CA PHE A 347 18.08 -28.45 0.39
C PHE A 347 17.78 -29.87 -0.09
N LEU A 348 18.76 -30.75 -0.09
CA LEU A 348 18.57 -32.18 -0.40
C LEU A 348 17.73 -32.87 0.68
N TYR A 349 17.93 -32.54 1.95
CA TYR A 349 17.08 -33.01 3.06
C TYR A 349 15.62 -32.58 2.84
N PHE A 350 15.37 -31.31 2.50
CA PHE A 350 14.01 -30.84 2.20
C PHE A 350 13.38 -31.53 0.99
N LYS A 351 14.16 -31.80 -0.06
CA LYS A 351 13.69 -32.57 -1.21
C LYS A 351 13.28 -33.99 -0.81
N ASN A 352 14.14 -34.69 -0.05
CA ASN A 352 13.92 -36.09 0.31
C ASN A 352 12.81 -36.28 1.35
N GLY A 353 12.55 -35.25 2.17
CA GLY A 353 11.41 -35.22 3.10
C GLY A 353 10.12 -34.70 2.48
N ASP A 354 10.06 -34.50 1.16
CA ASP A 354 8.92 -33.91 0.45
C ASP A 354 8.46 -32.56 1.03
N LEU A 355 9.40 -31.77 1.56
CA LEU A 355 9.14 -30.44 2.15
C LEU A 355 9.24 -29.32 1.12
N LEU A 356 10.06 -29.51 0.08
CA LEU A 356 10.25 -28.56 -1.02
C LEU A 356 10.27 -29.27 -2.38
N SER A 357 9.21 -29.12 -3.18
CA SER A 357 8.99 -29.90 -4.42
C SER A 357 9.85 -29.47 -5.62
N LYS A 358 10.23 -28.19 -5.70
CA LYS A 358 11.01 -27.62 -6.82
C LYS A 358 12.51 -27.45 -6.55
N VAL A 359 13.04 -28.10 -5.51
CA VAL A 359 14.48 -28.07 -5.21
C VAL A 359 15.33 -28.42 -6.44
N PRO A 360 15.06 -29.49 -7.21
CA PRO A 360 15.96 -29.90 -8.29
C PRO A 360 15.95 -28.98 -9.52
N THR A 361 14.96 -28.10 -9.66
CA THR A 361 14.82 -27.19 -10.81
C THR A 361 15.21 -25.76 -10.48
N ASN A 362 14.84 -25.26 -9.30
CA ASN A 362 14.97 -23.84 -8.95
C ASN A 362 16.27 -23.56 -8.18
N VAL A 363 16.59 -24.40 -7.18
CA VAL A 363 17.75 -24.21 -6.29
C VAL A 363 19.09 -24.22 -7.04
N PRO A 364 19.35 -25.06 -8.07
CA PRO A 364 20.59 -24.98 -8.83
C PRO A 364 20.84 -23.61 -9.46
N LYS A 365 19.77 -22.99 -9.99
CA LYS A 365 19.88 -21.66 -10.62
C LYS A 365 20.12 -20.59 -9.58
N ILE A 366 19.37 -20.62 -8.48
CA ILE A 366 19.50 -19.70 -7.35
C ILE A 366 20.93 -19.77 -6.80
N LEU A 367 21.43 -20.94 -6.39
CA LEU A 367 22.73 -21.07 -5.74
C LEU A 367 23.90 -20.75 -6.68
N SER A 368 23.80 -21.13 -7.96
CA SER A 368 24.85 -20.80 -8.94
C SER A 368 24.96 -19.28 -9.17
N MET A 369 23.84 -18.57 -9.24
CA MET A 369 23.84 -17.11 -9.37
C MET A 369 24.18 -16.39 -8.07
N TYR A 370 23.70 -16.89 -6.92
CA TYR A 370 23.91 -16.26 -5.61
C TYR A 370 25.36 -16.36 -5.13
N PHE A 371 26.07 -17.45 -5.41
CA PHE A 371 27.48 -17.60 -5.01
C PHE A 371 28.47 -17.26 -6.13
N GLY A 372 27.98 -17.06 -7.37
CA GLY A 372 28.80 -16.63 -8.51
C GLY A 372 30.05 -17.49 -8.70
N GLU A 373 31.23 -16.84 -8.71
CA GLU A 373 32.54 -17.50 -8.87
C GLU A 373 32.88 -18.47 -7.73
N ASN A 374 32.29 -18.29 -6.53
CA ASN A 374 32.48 -19.19 -5.40
C ASN A 374 31.56 -20.43 -5.49
N SER A 375 30.59 -20.43 -6.42
CA SER A 375 29.63 -21.52 -6.58
C SER A 375 30.16 -22.69 -7.41
N LEU A 376 29.49 -23.84 -7.29
CA LEU A 376 29.57 -24.91 -8.28
C LEU A 376 28.80 -24.50 -9.55
N LYS A 377 29.17 -25.09 -10.69
CA LYS A 377 28.41 -24.90 -11.94
C LYS A 377 26.96 -25.37 -11.74
N GLU A 378 26.00 -24.65 -12.30
CA GLU A 378 24.57 -24.95 -12.23
C GLU A 378 24.26 -26.43 -12.51
N GLY A 379 24.85 -26.99 -13.58
CA GLY A 379 24.69 -28.40 -13.93
C GLY A 379 25.20 -29.37 -12.85
N THR A 380 26.30 -29.05 -12.19
CA THR A 380 26.84 -29.87 -11.08
C THR A 380 25.92 -29.83 -9.87
N ILE A 381 25.40 -28.67 -9.50
CA ILE A 381 24.43 -28.54 -8.40
C ILE A 381 23.16 -29.33 -8.75
N LYS A 382 22.68 -29.21 -10.00
CA LYS A 382 21.52 -29.97 -10.48
C LYS A 382 21.76 -31.48 -10.39
N ASP A 383 22.91 -31.98 -10.83
CA ASP A 383 23.22 -33.40 -10.75
C ASP A 383 23.21 -33.91 -9.30
N LEU A 384 23.79 -33.15 -8.36
CA LEU A 384 23.78 -33.50 -6.94
C LEU A 384 22.35 -33.52 -6.36
N LEU A 385 21.52 -32.57 -6.75
CA LEU A 385 20.13 -32.46 -6.26
C LEU A 385 19.13 -33.38 -6.99
N THR A 386 19.48 -33.96 -8.15
CA THR A 386 18.58 -34.83 -8.94
C THR A 386 18.87 -36.32 -8.82
N ARG A 387 20.12 -36.70 -8.51
CA ARG A 387 20.52 -38.10 -8.31
C ARG A 387 19.65 -38.83 -7.28
N GLU A 388 19.32 -40.08 -7.58
CA GLU A 388 18.68 -40.99 -6.61
C GLU A 388 19.60 -41.18 -5.41
N VAL A 389 19.02 -41.35 -4.20
CA VAL A 389 19.75 -41.45 -2.93
C VAL A 389 20.90 -42.49 -2.99
N ILE A 390 20.68 -43.61 -3.68
CA ILE A 390 21.65 -44.71 -3.89
C ILE A 390 22.87 -44.27 -4.72
N SER A 391 22.71 -43.28 -5.61
CA SER A 391 23.80 -42.74 -6.45
C SER A 391 24.53 -41.54 -5.82
N ASN A 392 24.07 -41.07 -4.66
CA ASN A 392 24.67 -39.97 -3.88
C ASN A 392 25.45 -40.45 -2.64
N ILE A 393 25.73 -41.75 -2.51
CA ILE A 393 26.33 -42.34 -1.30
C ILE A 393 27.57 -41.58 -0.81
N SER A 394 28.50 -41.21 -1.69
CA SER A 394 29.70 -40.48 -1.26
C SER A 394 29.39 -39.08 -0.74
N PHE A 395 28.57 -38.31 -1.46
CA PHE A 395 28.16 -36.97 -1.02
C PHE A 395 27.33 -37.02 0.26
N ASN A 396 26.40 -37.97 0.38
CA ASN A 396 25.59 -38.16 1.58
C ASN A 396 26.44 -38.60 2.77
N LYS A 397 27.47 -39.42 2.56
CA LYS A 397 28.42 -39.82 3.59
C LYS A 397 29.30 -38.66 4.04
N ASP A 398 29.81 -37.86 3.11
CA ASP A 398 30.64 -36.69 3.40
C ASP A 398 29.85 -35.57 4.09
N ASN A 399 28.51 -35.61 4.03
CA ASN A 399 27.60 -34.66 4.67
C ASN A 399 26.62 -35.32 5.65
N GLU A 400 26.90 -36.54 6.10
CA GLU A 400 26.01 -37.34 6.96
C GLU A 400 25.67 -36.59 8.25
N TYR A 401 26.66 -35.89 8.80
CA TYR A 401 26.49 -35.01 9.95
C TYR A 401 25.36 -33.97 9.78
N ILE A 402 25.18 -33.38 8.59
CA ILE A 402 24.11 -32.39 8.36
C ILE A 402 22.74 -33.05 8.32
N ASN A 403 22.64 -34.26 7.77
CA ASN A 403 21.39 -35.02 7.78
C ASN A 403 21.03 -35.44 9.20
N ASP A 404 21.99 -35.96 9.96
CA ASP A 404 21.80 -36.34 11.37
C ASP A 404 21.43 -35.12 12.23
N TRP A 405 22.10 -33.99 12.00
CA TRP A 405 21.78 -32.72 12.63
C TRP A 405 20.33 -32.30 12.31
N ALA A 406 19.93 -32.32 11.03
CA ALA A 406 18.58 -31.94 10.62
C ALA A 406 17.50 -32.85 11.24
N ILE A 407 17.75 -34.17 11.32
CA ILE A 407 16.86 -35.12 12.01
C ILE A 407 16.81 -34.81 13.52
N GLY A 408 17.94 -34.44 14.13
CA GLY A 408 17.97 -33.98 15.51
C GLY A 408 17.10 -32.74 15.75
N ILE A 409 17.16 -31.76 14.83
CA ILE A 409 16.33 -30.56 14.85
C ILE A 409 14.84 -30.90 14.64
N GLN A 410 14.52 -31.84 13.74
CA GLN A 410 13.14 -32.33 13.55
C GLN A 410 12.53 -32.82 14.85
N ASN A 411 13.25 -33.68 15.56
CA ASN A 411 12.81 -34.24 16.83
C ASN A 411 12.62 -33.17 17.92
N GLN A 412 13.37 -32.06 17.85
CA GLN A 412 13.18 -30.93 18.76
C GLN A 412 11.91 -30.14 18.41
N TYR A 413 11.71 -29.85 17.12
CA TYR A 413 10.51 -29.18 16.64
C TYR A 413 9.25 -29.94 17.06
N ASP A 414 9.17 -31.24 16.75
CA ASP A 414 8.00 -32.07 17.08
C ASP A 414 7.69 -32.08 18.59
N LYS A 415 8.72 -32.12 19.45
CA LYS A 415 8.54 -32.05 20.91
C LYS A 415 7.97 -30.70 21.38
N VAL A 416 8.42 -29.59 20.79
CA VAL A 416 7.91 -28.25 21.12
C VAL A 416 6.41 -28.15 20.81
N PHE A 417 5.94 -28.76 19.71
CA PHE A 417 4.50 -28.78 19.38
C PHE A 417 3.69 -29.67 20.33
N VAL A 418 4.19 -30.87 20.66
CA VAL A 418 3.58 -31.76 21.66
C VAL A 418 3.43 -31.07 23.02
N ASP A 419 4.47 -30.39 23.50
CA ASP A 419 4.47 -29.74 24.81
C ASP A 419 3.63 -28.45 24.84
N SER A 420 3.43 -27.80 23.69
CA SER A 420 2.56 -26.62 23.55
C SER A 420 1.06 -26.93 23.43
N GLY A 421 0.68 -28.22 23.34
CA GLY A 421 -0.71 -28.65 23.23
C GLY A 421 -1.38 -28.32 21.89
N VAL A 422 -0.59 -28.03 20.85
CA VAL A 422 -1.08 -27.73 19.50
C VAL A 422 -0.99 -29.02 18.66
N TYR A 423 -2.04 -29.82 18.70
CA TYR A 423 -2.35 -30.85 17.70
C TYR A 423 -3.79 -30.69 17.22
#